data_AF-A0A662QGA9-F1
#
_entry.id   AF-A0A662QGA9-F1
#
_cell.length_a   1.000
_cell.length_b   1.000
_cell.length_c   1.000
_cell.angle_alpha   90.00
_cell.angle_beta   90.00
_cell.angle_gamma   90.00
#
_symmetry.space_group_name_H-M   'P 1'
#
loop_
_entity.id
_entity.type
_entity.pdbx_description
1 polymer ?
#
loop_
_entity_poly.entity_id
_entity_poly.type
_entity_poly.pdbx_seq_one_letter_code
_entity_poly.pdbx_strand_id
1 'polypeptide(L)'
;MSIRWTERALRVAVVDRDRCDPKKCGRECYRFCPPVRSGREVIKFDEEGYPTIVEPLCLGCGICAAKCPFKAITIVNLPRELESDLVHQYGLNAFRLYRLPYPEPGSVIGLIGKNGTGKTTALQILANVLKPNLGRLDGESVDYDEIAKQFRGTLLQDYFSRIARGEIRISYKPQYIDKIPKVVEG
;
A
#
# COMPACT_ATOMS: atom_id res chain seq x y z
N MET A 1 -0.30 -15.33 -26.10
CA MET A 1 -1.41 -14.89 -25.21
C MET A 1 -1.00 -15.22 -23.77
N SER A 2 -0.24 -14.32 -23.14
CA SER A 2 0.27 -14.53 -21.78
C SER A 2 -0.86 -14.26 -20.80
N ILE A 3 -1.31 -15.31 -20.11
CA ILE A 3 -2.29 -15.21 -19.03
C ILE A 3 -1.62 -14.39 -17.92
N ARG A 4 -1.95 -13.10 -17.84
CA ARG A 4 -1.66 -12.26 -16.67
C ARG A 4 -2.36 -12.91 -15.49
N TRP A 5 -1.62 -13.67 -14.68
CA TRP A 5 -2.05 -14.07 -13.36
C TRP A 5 -2.20 -12.79 -12.53
N THR A 6 -3.40 -12.20 -12.59
CA THR A 6 -3.81 -11.03 -11.83
C THR A 6 -3.49 -11.22 -10.36
N GLU A 7 -2.57 -10.38 -9.86
CA GLU A 7 -2.60 -9.71 -8.56
C GLU A 7 -3.58 -10.33 -7.56
N ARG A 8 -3.20 -11.44 -6.92
CA ARG A 8 -3.94 -11.92 -5.76
C ARG A 8 -3.51 -11.08 -4.56
N ALA A 9 -4.22 -9.97 -4.34
CA ALA A 9 -4.22 -9.29 -3.05
C ALA A 9 -4.43 -10.33 -1.94
N LEU A 10 -3.57 -10.33 -0.92
CA LEU A 10 -3.80 -11.14 0.28
C LEU A 10 -5.10 -10.64 0.90
N ARG A 11 -6.14 -11.47 0.85
CA ARG A 11 -7.48 -11.12 1.34
C ARG A 11 -7.81 -12.00 2.52
N VAL A 12 -8.34 -11.40 3.57
CA VAL A 12 -8.78 -12.13 4.77
C VAL A 12 -10.20 -11.70 5.13
N ALA A 13 -10.95 -12.64 5.70
CA ALA A 13 -12.26 -12.35 6.26
C ALA A 13 -12.11 -11.81 7.68
N VAL A 14 -12.77 -10.70 7.99
CA VAL A 14 -12.86 -10.08 9.32
C VAL A 14 -14.30 -10.15 9.78
N VAL A 15 -14.50 -10.48 11.06
CA VAL A 15 -15.82 -10.60 11.69
C VAL A 15 -16.07 -9.37 12.55
N ASP A 16 -17.19 -8.70 12.31
CA ASP A 16 -17.77 -7.67 13.18
C ASP A 16 -18.62 -8.36 14.25
N ARG A 17 -18.15 -8.30 15.51
CA ARG A 17 -18.81 -8.97 16.64
C ARG A 17 -20.16 -8.34 16.98
N ASP A 18 -20.31 -7.04 16.80
CA ASP A 18 -21.55 -6.32 17.15
C ASP A 18 -22.71 -6.72 16.24
N ARG A 19 -22.41 -7.12 15.00
CA ARG A 19 -23.39 -7.61 14.02
C ARG A 19 -23.57 -9.12 14.05
N CYS A 20 -22.65 -9.86 14.64
CA CYS A 20 -22.69 -11.32 14.59
C CYS A 20 -23.66 -11.88 15.65
N ASP A 21 -24.69 -12.61 15.22
CA ASP A 21 -25.51 -13.43 16.12
C ASP A 21 -25.27 -14.93 15.81
N PRO A 22 -24.35 -15.61 16.52
CA PRO A 22 -24.01 -17.00 16.26
C PRO A 22 -25.16 -17.97 16.61
N LYS A 23 -26.10 -17.55 17.46
CA LYS A 23 -27.25 -18.37 17.87
C LYS A 23 -28.33 -18.42 16.80
N LYS A 24 -28.47 -17.36 16.00
CA LYS A 24 -29.51 -17.24 14.97
C LYS A 24 -29.03 -17.44 13.52
N CYS A 25 -27.71 -17.54 13.27
CA CYS A 25 -27.18 -17.61 11.90
C CYS A 25 -26.97 -19.04 11.34
N GLY A 26 -27.13 -20.10 12.14
CA GLY A 26 -26.88 -21.47 11.69
C GLY A 26 -25.42 -21.77 11.28
N ARG A 27 -24.46 -20.92 11.68
CA ARG A 27 -23.03 -21.03 11.40
C ARG A 27 -22.70 -21.16 9.89
N GLU A 28 -23.42 -20.42 9.05
CA GLU A 28 -23.23 -20.43 7.59
C GLU A 28 -21.80 -20.11 7.15
N CYS A 29 -21.13 -19.20 7.86
CA CYS A 29 -19.72 -18.86 7.61
C CYS A 29 -18.80 -20.07 7.68
N TYR A 30 -19.05 -21.03 8.58
CA TYR A 30 -18.30 -22.27 8.73
C TYR A 30 -18.74 -23.31 7.69
N ARG A 31 -20.06 -23.54 7.57
CA ARG A 31 -20.63 -24.58 6.69
C ARG A 31 -20.29 -24.38 5.21
N PHE A 32 -20.25 -23.13 4.75
CA PHE A 32 -20.00 -22.80 3.34
C PHE A 32 -18.53 -22.43 3.06
N CYS A 33 -17.65 -22.41 4.06
CA CYS A 33 -16.24 -22.07 3.88
C CYS A 33 -15.50 -23.21 3.13
N PRO A 34 -14.94 -22.99 1.92
CA PRO A 34 -14.28 -24.06 1.18
C PRO A 34 -13.07 -24.65 1.92
N PRO A 35 -12.16 -23.86 2.51
CA PRO A 35 -11.07 -24.41 3.33
C PRO A 35 -11.52 -25.32 4.48
N VAL A 36 -12.62 -24.96 5.17
CA VAL A 36 -13.20 -25.78 6.24
C VAL A 36 -13.72 -27.09 5.68
N ARG A 37 -14.43 -27.04 4.54
CA ARG A 37 -14.91 -28.26 3.85
C ARG A 37 -13.77 -29.13 3.32
N SER A 38 -12.61 -28.55 3.07
CA SER A 38 -11.37 -29.26 2.73
C SER A 38 -10.58 -29.76 3.97
N GLY A 39 -11.16 -29.68 5.17
CA GLY A 39 -10.55 -30.19 6.41
C GLY A 39 -9.55 -29.24 7.08
N ARG A 40 -9.48 -27.98 6.68
CA ARG A 40 -8.60 -26.97 7.31
C ARG A 40 -9.34 -26.20 8.40
N GLU A 41 -8.71 -26.02 9.55
CA GLU A 41 -9.28 -25.29 10.70
C GLU A 41 -9.17 -23.76 10.54
N VAL A 42 -9.83 -23.21 9.53
CA VAL A 42 -9.76 -21.78 9.21
C VAL A 42 -10.67 -20.92 10.09
N ILE A 43 -11.74 -21.51 10.62
CA ILE A 43 -12.71 -20.83 11.48
C ILE A 43 -12.80 -21.61 12.78
N LYS A 44 -12.43 -20.96 13.88
CA LYS A 44 -12.56 -21.49 15.24
C LYS A 44 -13.68 -20.75 15.96
N PHE A 45 -14.39 -21.43 16.84
CA PHE A 45 -15.42 -20.80 17.66
C PHE A 45 -14.89 -20.66 19.09
N ASP A 46 -15.11 -19.51 19.71
CA ASP A 46 -14.84 -19.33 21.14
C ASP A 46 -15.95 -19.95 22.00
N GLU A 47 -15.79 -19.86 23.33
CA GLU A 47 -16.74 -20.42 24.31
C GLU A 47 -18.14 -19.80 24.19
N GLU A 48 -18.22 -18.54 23.75
CA GLU A 48 -19.47 -17.81 23.53
C GLU A 48 -20.12 -18.13 22.16
N GLY A 49 -19.39 -18.85 21.30
CA GLY A 49 -19.84 -19.31 19.99
C GLY A 49 -19.57 -18.32 18.85
N TYR A 50 -18.78 -17.26 19.05
CA TYR A 50 -18.38 -16.35 17.99
C TYR A 50 -17.26 -16.94 17.13
N PRO A 51 -17.30 -16.74 15.80
CA PRO A 51 -16.26 -17.22 14.90
C PRO A 51 -15.02 -16.31 14.94
N THR A 52 -13.85 -16.93 15.04
CA THR A 52 -12.53 -16.34 14.84
C THR A 52 -11.90 -16.91 13.57
N ILE A 53 -11.47 -16.03 12.67
CA ILE A 53 -10.84 -16.41 11.39
C ILE A 53 -9.33 -16.53 11.60
N VAL A 54 -8.76 -17.68 11.26
CA VAL A 54 -7.30 -17.91 11.27
C VAL A 54 -6.72 -17.37 9.96
N GLU A 55 -6.12 -16.18 10.01
CA GLU A 55 -5.71 -15.40 8.83
C GLU A 55 -4.83 -16.18 7.83
N PRO A 56 -3.77 -16.91 8.24
CA PRO A 56 -2.88 -17.60 7.30
C PRO A 56 -3.57 -18.72 6.51
N LEU A 57 -4.69 -19.25 7.02
CA LEU A 57 -5.43 -20.33 6.38
C LEU A 57 -6.61 -19.82 5.55
N CYS A 58 -6.95 -18.53 5.68
CA CYS A 58 -8.06 -17.91 4.96
C CYS A 58 -7.68 -17.66 3.50
N LEU A 59 -8.49 -18.14 2.56
CA LEU A 59 -8.30 -17.87 1.13
C LEU A 59 -8.83 -16.50 0.69
N GLY A 60 -9.57 -15.79 1.55
CA GLY A 60 -10.20 -14.52 1.17
C GLY A 60 -11.23 -14.64 0.05
N CYS A 61 -11.87 -15.81 -0.10
CA CYS A 61 -12.78 -16.11 -1.21
C CYS A 61 -14.13 -15.35 -1.17
N GLY A 62 -14.52 -14.79 -0.02
CA GLY A 62 -15.76 -14.01 0.12
C GLY A 62 -17.05 -14.80 0.35
N ILE A 63 -17.01 -16.13 0.31
CA ILE A 63 -18.24 -16.94 0.47
C ILE A 63 -18.88 -16.76 1.85
N CYS A 64 -18.07 -16.70 2.92
CA CYS A 64 -18.57 -16.46 4.27
C CYS A 64 -19.23 -15.07 4.42
N ALA A 65 -18.71 -14.05 3.74
CA ALA A 65 -19.31 -12.71 3.70
C ALA A 65 -20.65 -12.73 2.94
N ALA A 66 -20.70 -13.39 1.78
CA ALA A 66 -21.92 -13.51 0.98
C ALA A 66 -23.03 -14.34 1.64
N LYS A 67 -22.65 -15.35 2.43
CA LYS A 67 -23.60 -16.24 3.13
C LYS A 67 -23.96 -15.77 4.54
N CYS A 68 -23.31 -14.77 5.09
CA CYS A 68 -23.67 -14.30 6.44
C CYS A 68 -25.03 -13.60 6.42
N PRO A 69 -26.09 -14.12 7.10
CA PRO A 69 -27.40 -13.49 7.10
C PRO A 69 -27.39 -12.12 7.78
N PHE A 70 -26.48 -11.91 8.72
CA PHE A 70 -26.30 -10.66 9.46
C PHE A 70 -25.31 -9.68 8.79
N LYS A 71 -24.70 -10.05 7.66
CA LYS A 71 -23.63 -9.27 7.00
C LYS A 71 -22.52 -8.84 7.97
N ALA A 72 -22.20 -9.72 8.92
CA ALA A 72 -21.20 -9.49 9.96
C ALA A 72 -19.77 -9.80 9.50
N ILE A 73 -19.56 -10.24 8.26
CA ILE A 73 -18.24 -10.62 7.75
C ILE A 73 -17.90 -9.77 6.54
N THR A 74 -16.72 -9.16 6.56
CA THR A 74 -16.19 -8.35 5.47
C THR A 74 -14.85 -8.92 4.99
N ILE A 75 -14.60 -8.86 3.69
CA ILE A 75 -13.28 -9.22 3.13
C ILE A 75 -12.42 -7.97 3.05
N VAL A 76 -11.28 -7.99 3.74
CA VAL A 76 -10.30 -6.91 3.73
C VAL A 76 -9.07 -7.34 2.96
N ASN A 77 -8.39 -6.36 2.34
CA ASN A 77 -7.09 -6.57 1.71
C ASN A 77 -6.00 -6.30 2.75
N LEU A 78 -5.09 -7.25 2.92
CA LEU A 78 -3.89 -7.08 3.72
C LEU A 78 -2.81 -6.37 2.89
N PRO A 79 -2.00 -5.51 3.53
CA PRO A 79 -0.89 -4.85 2.87
C PRO A 79 0.15 -5.89 2.43
N ARG A 80 0.60 -5.79 1.18
CA ARG A 80 1.72 -6.55 0.62
C ARG A 80 2.61 -5.59 -0.17
N GLU A 81 3.87 -5.94 -0.35
CA GLU A 81 4.72 -5.23 -1.31
C GLU A 81 4.04 -5.22 -2.68
N LEU A 82 4.00 -4.05 -3.31
CA LEU A 82 3.46 -3.88 -4.64
C LEU A 82 4.48 -4.44 -5.66
N GLU A 83 4.01 -5.24 -6.61
CA GLU A 83 4.85 -5.74 -7.71
C GLU A 83 5.05 -4.65 -8.80
N SER A 84 4.27 -3.56 -8.74
CA SER A 84 4.30 -2.40 -9.65
C SER A 84 4.58 -1.09 -8.90
N ASP A 85 4.79 -0.01 -9.66
CA ASP A 85 4.94 1.36 -9.14
C ASP A 85 6.15 1.57 -8.20
N LEU A 86 7.21 0.78 -8.36
CA LEU A 86 8.47 1.00 -7.64
C LEU A 86 9.11 2.32 -8.08
N VAL A 87 9.28 3.24 -7.13
CA VAL A 87 9.80 4.59 -7.37
C VAL A 87 11.27 4.67 -7.02
N HIS A 88 11.64 4.12 -5.86
CA HIS A 88 13.02 4.18 -5.38
C HIS A 88 13.36 2.96 -4.53
N GLN A 89 14.60 2.48 -4.63
CA GLN A 89 15.15 1.41 -3.81
C GLN A 89 16.59 1.76 -3.40
N TYR A 90 16.90 1.69 -2.12
CA TYR A 90 18.25 2.06 -1.63
C TYR A 90 19.32 0.99 -1.88
N GLY A 91 18.93 -0.27 -2.07
CA GLY A 91 19.85 -1.40 -2.20
C GLY A 91 19.15 -2.75 -2.23
N LEU A 92 19.92 -3.81 -2.40
CA LEU A 92 19.40 -5.17 -2.37
C LEU A 92 18.85 -5.47 -0.97
N ASN A 93 17.59 -5.91 -0.89
CA ASN A 93 16.86 -6.12 0.38
C ASN A 93 16.76 -4.89 1.29
N ALA A 94 16.99 -3.70 0.75
CA ALA A 94 16.81 -2.45 1.48
C ALA A 94 15.39 -1.90 1.28
N PHE A 95 15.10 -0.80 1.96
CA PHE A 95 13.83 -0.10 1.85
C PHE A 95 13.49 0.25 0.38
N ARG A 96 12.22 0.01 0.02
CA ARG A 96 11.61 0.30 -1.27
C ARG A 96 10.45 1.27 -1.07
N LEU A 97 10.42 2.31 -1.89
CA LEU A 97 9.31 3.24 -1.95
C LEU A 97 8.45 2.93 -3.17
N TYR A 98 7.16 2.71 -2.92
CA TYR A 98 6.15 2.52 -3.95
C TYR A 98 5.20 3.71 -3.97
N ARG A 99 4.89 4.18 -5.18
CA ARG A 99 4.05 5.36 -5.45
C ARG A 99 4.58 6.64 -4.78
N LEU A 100 4.05 7.77 -5.23
CA LEU A 100 4.31 9.09 -4.63
C LEU A 100 2.99 9.84 -4.49
N PRO A 101 2.84 10.68 -3.44
CA PRO A 101 1.82 11.71 -3.46
C PRO A 101 2.19 12.75 -4.52
N TYR A 102 1.19 13.35 -5.15
CA TYR A 102 1.40 14.43 -6.12
C TYR A 102 1.11 15.78 -5.46
N PRO A 103 1.93 16.82 -5.68
CA PRO A 103 1.65 18.16 -5.19
C PRO A 103 0.60 18.85 -6.06
N GLU A 104 -0.60 19.03 -5.54
CA GLU A 104 -1.68 19.72 -6.24
C GLU A 104 -1.61 21.24 -6.01
N PRO A 105 -1.47 22.06 -7.07
CA PRO A 105 -1.37 23.51 -6.92
C PRO A 105 -2.56 24.12 -6.17
N GLY A 106 -2.28 25.06 -5.27
CA GLY A 106 -3.31 25.74 -4.48
C GLY A 106 -3.89 24.94 -3.32
N SER A 107 -3.38 23.73 -3.07
CA SER A 107 -3.81 22.88 -1.95
C SER A 107 -2.65 22.54 -1.01
N VAL A 108 -3.00 22.13 0.21
CA VAL A 108 -2.04 21.59 1.19
C VAL A 108 -2.28 20.09 1.32
N ILE A 109 -1.24 19.30 1.08
CA ILE A 109 -1.30 17.84 1.16
C ILE A 109 -0.62 17.36 2.43
N GLY A 110 -1.37 16.65 3.27
CA GLY A 110 -0.85 16.01 4.47
C GLY A 110 -0.32 14.60 4.18
N LEU A 111 0.93 14.33 4.55
CA LEU A 111 1.52 12.99 4.46
C LEU A 111 1.65 12.36 5.86
N ILE A 112 0.76 11.42 6.17
CA ILE A 112 0.68 10.76 7.49
C ILE A 112 1.01 9.27 7.33
N GLY A 113 1.71 8.71 8.32
CA GLY A 113 2.07 7.29 8.34
C GLY A 113 2.99 6.97 9.52
N LYS A 114 3.29 5.69 9.75
CA LYS A 114 4.25 5.27 10.78
C LYS A 114 5.69 5.70 10.45
N ASN A 115 6.59 5.69 11.42
CA ASN A 115 8.02 5.88 11.14
C ASN A 115 8.54 4.73 10.29
N GLY A 116 9.47 5.02 9.36
CA GLY A 116 10.02 4.02 8.45
C GLY A 116 9.15 3.66 7.23
N THR A 117 8.00 4.33 7.00
CA THR A 117 7.14 4.06 5.83
C THR A 117 7.54 4.82 4.56
N GLY A 118 8.69 5.52 4.55
CA GLY A 118 9.18 6.25 3.38
C GLY A 118 8.70 7.70 3.22
N LYS A 119 8.08 8.30 4.24
CA LYS A 119 7.62 9.70 4.18
C LYS A 119 8.75 10.68 3.83
N THR A 120 9.87 10.56 4.55
CA THR A 120 11.05 11.41 4.31
C THR A 120 11.63 11.18 2.92
N THR A 121 11.70 9.91 2.46
CA THR A 121 12.15 9.56 1.11
C THR A 121 11.24 10.17 0.03
N ALA A 122 9.91 10.08 0.20
CA ALA A 122 8.94 10.69 -0.72
C ALA A 122 9.10 12.22 -0.78
N LEU A 123 9.26 12.88 0.37
CA LEU A 123 9.49 14.32 0.43
C LEU A 123 10.83 14.71 -0.20
N GLN A 124 11.91 13.95 -0.01
CA GLN A 124 13.20 14.20 -0.65
C GLN A 124 13.12 14.07 -2.17
N ILE A 125 12.34 13.11 -2.67
CA ILE A 125 12.09 12.93 -4.11
C ILE A 125 11.33 14.11 -4.67
N LEU A 126 10.22 14.49 -4.03
CA LEU A 126 9.45 15.66 -4.46
C LEU A 126 10.27 16.93 -4.34
N ALA A 127 11.11 17.07 -3.32
CA ALA A 127 12.01 18.20 -3.13
C ALA A 127 13.19 18.26 -4.12
N ASN A 128 13.29 17.29 -5.03
CA ASN A 128 14.40 17.15 -5.96
C ASN A 128 15.78 16.99 -5.28
N VAL A 129 15.80 16.56 -4.01
CA VAL A 129 17.00 16.26 -3.22
C VAL A 129 17.48 14.82 -3.49
N LEU A 130 16.55 13.93 -3.81
CA LEU A 130 16.81 12.52 -4.13
C LEU A 130 16.17 12.17 -5.47
N LYS A 131 16.97 11.72 -6.45
CA LYS A 131 16.43 11.27 -7.74
C LYS A 131 15.82 9.86 -7.61
N PRO A 132 14.58 9.61 -8.10
CA PRO A 132 14.06 8.26 -8.26
C PRO A 132 14.98 7.39 -9.11
N ASN A 133 15.18 6.13 -8.72
CA ASN A 133 15.97 5.17 -9.51
C ASN A 133 15.10 4.06 -10.13
N LEU A 134 13.79 4.05 -9.86
CA LEU A 134 12.83 3.08 -10.39
C LEU A 134 13.25 1.61 -10.12
N GLY A 135 14.03 1.38 -9.06
CA GLY A 135 14.56 0.05 -8.71
C GLY A 135 15.87 -0.34 -9.40
N ARG A 136 16.46 0.53 -10.24
CA ARG A 136 17.78 0.31 -10.83
C ARG A 136 18.87 0.53 -9.78
N LEU A 137 19.64 -0.52 -9.53
CA LEU A 137 20.72 -0.56 -8.52
C LEU A 137 22.11 -0.76 -9.17
N ASP A 138 22.16 -0.85 -10.49
CA ASP A 138 23.37 -0.99 -11.31
C ASP A 138 24.24 0.28 -11.32
N GLY A 139 23.75 1.38 -10.73
CA GLY A 139 24.44 2.66 -10.70
C GLY A 139 24.19 3.53 -11.93
N GLU A 140 23.38 3.06 -12.89
CA GLU A 140 22.95 3.88 -14.01
C GLU A 140 21.95 4.94 -13.53
N SER A 141 22.24 6.21 -13.81
CA SER A 141 21.33 7.29 -13.46
C SER A 141 20.13 7.29 -14.42
N VAL A 142 18.92 7.22 -13.88
CA VAL A 142 17.67 7.33 -14.65
C VAL A 142 17.38 8.80 -14.93
N ASP A 143 17.06 9.19 -16.17
CA ASP A 143 16.73 10.57 -16.51
C ASP A 143 15.30 11.00 -16.13
N TYR A 144 15.08 12.31 -15.95
CA TYR A 144 13.74 12.80 -15.58
C TYR A 144 12.69 12.54 -16.66
N ASP A 145 13.07 12.52 -17.93
CA ASP A 145 12.17 12.12 -19.03
C ASP A 145 11.73 10.66 -18.90
N GLU A 146 12.64 9.78 -18.45
CA GLU A 146 12.33 8.38 -18.20
C GLU A 146 11.45 8.23 -16.95
N ILE A 147 11.76 8.96 -15.88
CA ILE A 147 10.93 9.01 -14.68
C ILE A 147 9.51 9.50 -15.04
N ALA A 148 9.37 10.57 -15.83
CA ALA A 148 8.08 11.08 -16.26
C ALA A 148 7.28 10.06 -17.08
N LYS A 149 7.95 9.26 -17.92
CA LYS A 149 7.32 8.16 -18.68
C LYS A 149 6.73 7.09 -17.76
N GLN A 150 7.37 6.79 -16.63
CA GLN A 150 6.84 5.82 -15.65
C GLN A 150 5.50 6.28 -15.06
N PHE A 151 5.30 7.59 -14.95
CA PHE A 151 4.09 8.21 -14.39
C PHE A 151 3.09 8.65 -15.46
N ARG A 152 3.17 8.12 -16.68
CA ARG A 152 2.37 8.57 -17.83
C ARG A 152 0.87 8.59 -17.52
N GLY A 153 0.22 9.71 -17.85
CA GLY A 153 -1.22 9.91 -17.62
C GLY A 153 -1.57 10.33 -16.19
N THR A 154 -0.58 10.66 -15.36
CA THR A 154 -0.79 11.18 -14.00
C THR A 154 -0.24 12.59 -13.85
N LEU A 155 -0.62 13.31 -12.78
CA LEU A 155 -0.08 14.63 -12.45
C LEU A 155 1.43 14.60 -12.13
N LEU A 156 1.95 13.44 -11.71
CA LEU A 156 3.39 13.27 -11.49
C LEU A 156 4.19 13.32 -12.80
N GLN A 157 3.60 12.93 -13.93
CA GLN A 157 4.26 13.09 -15.24
C GLN A 157 4.56 14.56 -15.50
N ASP A 158 3.55 15.42 -15.41
CA ASP A 158 3.71 16.87 -15.62
C ASP A 158 4.70 17.46 -14.61
N TYR A 159 4.62 17.05 -13.34
CA TYR A 159 5.55 17.47 -12.30
C TYR A 159 7.02 17.16 -12.67
N PHE A 160 7.35 15.90 -13.00
CA PHE A 160 8.71 15.53 -13.34
C PHE A 160 9.17 16.12 -14.67
N SER A 161 8.28 16.31 -15.65
CA SER A 161 8.60 17.01 -16.90
C SER A 161 8.97 18.48 -16.65
N ARG A 162 8.26 19.18 -15.75
CA ARG A 162 8.61 20.57 -15.39
C ARG A 162 9.91 20.66 -14.59
N ILE A 163 10.24 19.66 -13.76
CA ILE A 163 11.57 19.55 -13.14
C ILE A 163 12.65 19.40 -14.21
N ALA A 164 12.44 18.52 -15.21
CA ALA A 164 13.38 18.31 -16.30
C ALA A 164 13.67 19.61 -17.08
N ARG A 165 12.64 20.46 -17.25
CA ARG A 165 12.75 21.77 -17.90
C ARG A 165 13.28 22.89 -17.00
N GLY A 166 13.50 22.63 -15.70
CA GLY A 166 13.95 23.65 -14.74
C GLY A 166 12.90 24.72 -14.40
N GLU A 167 11.62 24.43 -14.62
CA GLU A 167 10.52 25.40 -14.47
C GLU A 167 10.00 25.52 -13.02
N ILE A 168 10.38 24.59 -12.15
CA ILE A 168 9.91 24.54 -10.76
C ILE A 168 11.05 24.91 -9.82
N ARG A 169 10.82 25.89 -8.95
CA ARG A 169 11.65 26.16 -7.77
C ARG A 169 11.01 25.52 -6.56
N ILE A 170 11.78 24.72 -5.83
CA ILE A 170 11.29 23.97 -4.67
C ILE A 170 12.04 24.45 -3.44
N SER A 171 11.31 24.75 -2.37
CA SER A 171 11.87 24.99 -1.05
C SER A 171 11.60 23.79 -0.16
N TYR A 172 12.65 23.26 0.48
CA TYR A 172 12.56 22.07 1.30
C TYR A 172 13.16 22.35 2.68
N LYS A 173 12.36 22.10 3.73
CA LYS A 173 12.82 22.18 5.12
C LYS A 173 13.35 20.81 5.56
N PRO A 174 14.66 20.65 5.83
CA PRO A 174 15.19 19.39 6.31
C PRO A 174 14.53 18.97 7.63
N GLN A 175 14.33 17.65 7.80
CA GLN A 175 13.77 17.08 9.03
C GLN A 175 14.67 17.30 10.26
N TYR A 176 15.99 17.33 10.04
CA TYR A 176 17.01 17.48 11.08
C TYR A 176 17.32 18.98 11.30
N ILE A 177 16.88 19.52 12.43
CA ILE A 177 16.99 20.95 12.77
C ILE A 177 18.46 21.37 12.89
N ASP A 178 19.32 20.48 13.38
CA ASP A 178 20.77 20.64 13.48
C ASP A 178 21.45 20.86 12.13
N LYS A 179 20.83 20.45 11.02
CA LYS A 179 21.35 20.62 9.67
C LYS A 179 20.86 21.90 8.99
N ILE A 180 19.94 22.65 9.59
CA ILE A 180 19.38 23.88 9.00
C ILE A 180 20.44 24.95 8.74
N PRO A 181 21.38 25.26 9.66
CA PRO A 181 22.39 26.28 9.43
C PRO A 181 23.36 25.98 8.27
N LYS A 182 23.38 24.73 7.76
CA LYS A 182 24.24 24.32 6.64
C LYS A 182 23.58 24.47 5.26
N VAL A 183 22.27 24.70 5.22
CA VAL A 183 21.45 24.61 3.99
C VAL A 183 20.68 25.90 3.72
N VAL A 184 20.50 26.75 4.73
CA VAL A 184 19.76 28.02 4.61
C VAL A 184 20.66 29.15 5.11
N GLU A 185 20.97 30.10 4.22
CA GLU A 185 21.49 31.41 4.61
C GLU A 185 20.28 32.33 4.86
N GLY A 186 20.29 33.01 6.01
CA GLY A 186 19.26 33.95 6.43
C GLY A 186 19.51 35.36 5.96
#